data_AF-A0A8J7NWN2-F1
#
_entry.id   AF-A0A8J7NWN2-F1
#
_cell.length_a   1.000
_cell.length_b   1.000
_cell.length_c   1.000
_cell.angle_alpha   90.00
_cell.angle_beta   90.00
_cell.angle_gamma   90.00
#
_symmetry.space_group_name_H-M   'P 1'
#
loop_
_entity.id
_entity.type
_entity.pdbx_description
1 polymer ?
#
loop_
_entity_poly.entity_id
_entity_poly.type
_entity_poly.pdbx_seq_one_letter_code
_entity_poly.pdbx_strand_id
1 'polypeptide(L)'
;MSELKRQPLLDFWIQRQSEYPALSLKAVWFLMRFANTYLCETGFTALTAIKTKYGNKMDAEPDLRLKLTALIPDIARLCSTKQAHPSH
;
A
#
# COMPACT_ATOMS: atom_id res chain seq x y z
N MET A 1 -24.35 -9.31 26.51
CA MET A 1 -24.32 -9.07 25.05
C MET A 1 -22.85 -8.92 24.68
N SER A 2 -22.27 -9.95 24.09
CA SER A 2 -20.82 -10.09 23.95
C SER A 2 -20.24 -8.96 23.11
N GLU A 3 -19.27 -8.22 23.64
CA GLU A 3 -18.48 -7.24 22.88
C GLU A 3 -17.88 -7.94 21.67
N LEU A 4 -18.36 -7.59 20.47
CA LEU A 4 -17.72 -7.97 19.22
C LEU A 4 -16.43 -7.14 19.11
N LYS A 5 -15.36 -7.57 19.77
CA LYS A 5 -14.02 -7.02 19.57
C LYS A 5 -13.75 -7.03 18.06
N ARG A 6 -13.53 -5.86 17.46
CA ARG A 6 -13.12 -5.75 16.05
C ARG A 6 -11.76 -6.40 15.90
N GLN A 7 -11.74 -7.67 15.54
CA GLN A 7 -10.54 -8.38 15.16
C GLN A 7 -10.48 -8.46 13.63
N PRO A 8 -9.28 -8.30 13.03
CA PRO A 8 -9.08 -8.53 11.62
C PRO A 8 -9.62 -9.91 11.23
N LEU A 9 -10.31 -9.98 10.09
CA LEU A 9 -10.92 -11.24 9.64
C LEU A 9 -9.88 -12.35 9.46
N LEU A 10 -8.64 -11.99 9.09
CA LEU A 10 -7.51 -12.91 9.03
C LEU A 10 -7.20 -13.53 10.39
N ASP A 11 -7.11 -12.71 11.44
CA ASP A 11 -6.82 -13.16 12.81
C ASP A 11 -7.94 -14.03 13.37
N PHE A 12 -9.20 -13.70 13.04
CA PHE A 12 -10.36 -14.51 13.40
C PHE A 12 -10.25 -15.94 12.85
N TRP A 13 -9.91 -16.08 11.56
CA TRP A 13 -9.80 -17.40 10.94
C TRP A 13 -8.56 -18.15 11.40
N ILE A 14 -7.44 -17.48 11.66
CA ILE A 14 -6.23 -18.09 12.24
C ILE A 14 -6.53 -18.68 13.62
N GLN A 15 -7.23 -17.94 14.49
CA GLN A 15 -7.59 -18.44 15.83
C GLN A 15 -8.51 -19.68 15.78
N ARG A 16 -9.39 -19.75 14.78
CA ARG A 16 -10.36 -20.83 14.58
C ARG A 16 -9.80 -22.02 13.78
N GLN A 17 -8.50 -22.03 13.48
CA GLN A 17 -7.88 -23.08 12.68
C GLN A 17 -7.94 -24.46 13.36
N SER A 18 -7.86 -24.52 14.68
CA SER A 18 -7.97 -25.79 15.44
C SER A 18 -9.37 -26.40 15.36
N GLU A 19 -10.41 -25.57 15.38
CA GLU A 19 -11.82 -26.00 15.31
C GLU A 19 -12.24 -26.32 13.86
N TYR A 20 -11.75 -25.54 12.89
CA TYR A 20 -12.17 -25.63 11.49
C TYR A 20 -10.98 -25.55 10.52
N PRO A 21 -10.08 -26.54 10.49
CA PRO A 21 -8.80 -26.44 9.79
C PRO A 21 -8.92 -26.21 8.29
N ALA A 22 -9.81 -26.95 7.61
CA ALA A 22 -9.99 -26.82 6.16
C ALA A 22 -10.67 -25.50 5.74
N LEU A 23 -11.62 -25.02 6.54
CA LEU A 23 -12.35 -23.79 6.26
C LEU A 23 -11.49 -22.57 6.58
N SER A 24 -10.84 -22.57 7.75
CA SER A 24 -9.89 -21.55 8.18
C SER A 24 -8.79 -21.38 7.13
N LEU A 25 -8.17 -22.48 6.69
CA LEU A 25 -7.10 -22.41 5.69
C LEU A 25 -7.58 -21.74 4.39
N LYS A 26 -8.75 -22.13 3.86
CA LYS A 26 -9.33 -21.50 2.65
C LYS A 26 -9.63 -20.02 2.86
N ALA A 27 -10.20 -19.66 4.00
CA ALA A 27 -10.53 -18.28 4.32
C ALA A 27 -9.27 -17.41 4.42
N VAL A 28 -8.25 -17.88 5.14
CA VAL A 28 -6.95 -17.19 5.25
C VAL A 28 -6.30 -17.04 3.87
N TRP A 29 -6.31 -18.09 3.04
CA TRP A 29 -5.73 -18.04 1.70
C TRP A 29 -6.45 -17.04 0.79
N PHE A 30 -7.79 -17.03 0.82
CA PHE A 30 -8.60 -16.08 0.07
C PHE A 30 -8.37 -14.64 0.52
N LEU A 31 -8.35 -14.39 1.84
CA LEU A 31 -8.14 -13.06 2.40
C LEU A 31 -6.73 -12.53 2.15
N MET A 32 -5.70 -13.38 2.26
CA MET A 32 -4.33 -13.01 1.90
C MET A 32 -4.22 -12.68 0.41
N ARG A 33 -4.85 -13.49 -0.46
CA ARG A 33 -4.85 -13.23 -1.90
C ARG A 33 -5.54 -11.90 -2.20
N PHE A 34 -6.67 -11.63 -1.57
CA PHE A 34 -7.39 -10.37 -1.75
C PHE A 34 -6.57 -9.17 -1.31
N ALA A 35 -5.95 -9.20 -0.12
CA ALA A 35 -5.10 -8.11 0.35
C ALA A 35 -3.93 -7.85 -0.61
N ASN A 36 -3.25 -8.91 -1.07
CA ASN A 36 -2.12 -8.78 -1.98
C ASN A 36 -2.54 -8.32 -3.38
N THR A 37 -3.65 -8.84 -3.93
CA THR A 37 -4.19 -8.41 -5.22
C THR A 37 -4.68 -6.97 -5.16
N TYR A 38 -5.44 -6.59 -4.14
CA TYR A 38 -5.93 -5.23 -3.97
C TYR A 38 -4.78 -4.21 -3.80
N LEU A 39 -3.75 -4.54 -3.02
CA LEU A 39 -2.56 -3.69 -2.87
C LEU A 39 -1.80 -3.55 -4.19
N CYS A 40 -1.66 -4.66 -4.93
CA CYS A 40 -1.06 -4.67 -6.25
C CYS A 40 -1.85 -3.78 -7.22
N GLU A 41 -3.15 -3.99 -7.36
CA GLU A 41 -4.06 -3.21 -8.20
C GLU A 41 -4.06 -1.73 -7.82
N THR A 42 -4.05 -1.42 -6.52
CA THR A 42 -3.96 -0.05 -6.01
C THR A 42 -2.62 0.59 -6.36
N GLY A 43 -1.52 -0.16 -6.22
CA GLY A 43 -0.18 0.29 -6.59
C GLY A 43 -0.04 0.52 -8.10
N PHE A 44 -0.57 -0.39 -8.93
CA PHE A 44 -0.62 -0.23 -10.39
C PHE A 44 -1.49 0.94 -10.82
N THR A 45 -2.62 1.15 -10.15
CA THR A 45 -3.50 2.30 -10.38
C THR A 45 -2.78 3.60 -10.00
N ALA A 46 -2.09 3.64 -8.86
CA ALA A 46 -1.30 4.80 -8.45
C ALA A 46 -0.18 5.11 -9.45
N LEU A 47 0.55 4.09 -9.92
CA LEU A 47 1.58 4.23 -10.95
C LEU A 47 0.99 4.76 -12.27
N THR A 48 -0.13 4.19 -12.71
CA THR A 48 -0.83 4.63 -13.93
C THR A 48 -1.30 6.08 -13.78
N ALA A 49 -1.86 6.45 -12.63
CA ALA A 49 -2.28 7.81 -12.34
C ALA A 49 -1.10 8.81 -12.34
N ILE A 50 0.05 8.44 -11.78
CA ILE A 50 1.28 9.24 -11.84
C ILE A 50 1.70 9.40 -13.31
N LYS A 51 1.79 8.30 -14.07
CA LYS A 51 2.19 8.32 -15.47
C LYS A 51 1.25 9.14 -16.36
N THR A 52 -0.06 9.05 -16.15
CA THR A 52 -1.06 9.83 -16.87
C THR A 52 -1.01 11.31 -16.49
N LYS A 53 -0.80 11.65 -15.21
CA LYS A 53 -0.76 13.04 -14.74
C LYS A 53 0.45 13.81 -15.26
N TYR A 54 1.63 13.18 -15.31
CA TYR A 54 2.87 13.84 -15.71
C TYR A 54 3.22 13.67 -17.20
N GLY A 55 2.45 12.86 -17.93
CA GLY A 55 2.76 12.46 -19.31
C GLY A 55 4.05 11.65 -19.39
N ASN A 56 4.31 10.97 -20.51
CA ASN A 56 5.47 10.09 -20.75
C ASN A 56 6.87 10.75 -20.61
N LYS A 57 6.99 11.93 -20.01
CA LYS A 57 8.21 12.73 -19.91
C LYS A 57 8.95 12.59 -18.57
N MET A 58 8.38 11.93 -17.56
CA MET A 58 8.97 11.85 -16.22
C MET A 58 9.23 10.41 -15.78
N ASP A 59 10.40 10.17 -15.19
CA ASP A 59 10.75 8.91 -14.53
C ASP A 59 9.85 8.73 -13.30
N ALA A 60 8.99 7.71 -13.31
CA ALA A 60 7.94 7.51 -12.32
C ALA A 60 8.44 6.78 -11.06
N GLU A 61 9.63 6.19 -11.11
CA GLU A 61 10.22 5.42 -10.01
C GLU A 61 10.42 6.25 -8.72
N PRO A 62 11.03 7.46 -8.74
CA PRO A 62 11.25 8.24 -7.51
C PRO A 62 9.93 8.68 -6.85
N ASP A 63 8.93 9.06 -7.64
CA ASP A 63 7.61 9.46 -7.15
C ASP A 63 6.83 8.26 -6.58
N LEU A 64 6.90 7.11 -7.25
CA LEU A 64 6.28 5.88 -6.75
C LEU A 64 6.92 5.44 -5.44
N ARG A 65 8.25 5.51 -5.32
CA ARG A 65 8.97 5.18 -4.08
C ARG A 65 8.53 6.09 -2.94
N LEU A 66 8.41 7.39 -3.17
CA LEU A 66 7.86 8.33 -2.17
C LEU A 66 6.42 8.01 -1.79
N LYS A 67 5.57 7.63 -2.75
CA LYS A 67 4.16 7.26 -2.51
C LYS A 67 3.99 5.94 -1.75
N LEU A 68 4.87 4.97 -1.99
CA LEU A 68 4.81 3.65 -1.36
C LEU A 68 5.44 3.63 0.04
N THR A 69 6.33 4.58 0.33
CA THR A 69 6.94 4.69 1.66
C THR A 69 6.01 5.50 2.58
N ALA A 70 5.74 5.03 3.80
CA ALA A 70 4.99 5.80 4.80
C ALA A 70 5.77 7.03 5.36
N LEU A 71 6.92 7.34 4.79
CA LEU A 71 7.79 8.44 5.21
C LEU A 71 7.26 9.74 4.63
N ILE A 72 6.92 10.69 5.50
CA ILE A 72 6.60 12.05 5.09
C ILE A 72 7.92 12.78 4.85
N PRO A 73 8.28 13.13 3.61
CA PRO A 73 9.49 13.88 3.35
C PRO A 73 9.37 15.29 3.94
N ASP A 74 10.40 15.73 4.66
CA ASP A 74 10.52 17.11 5.12
C ASP A 74 10.93 18.00 3.93
N ILE A 75 9.92 18.51 3.23
CA ILE A 75 10.07 19.31 2.01
C ILE A 75 10.83 20.61 2.32
N ALA A 76 10.61 21.22 3.49
CA ALA A 76 11.24 22.48 3.86
C ALA A 76 12.77 22.31 3.99
N ARG A 77 13.20 21.25 4.68
CA ARG A 77 14.63 20.91 4.80
C ARG A 77 15.24 20.50 3.47
N LEU A 78 14.49 19.77 2.63
CA LEU A 78 14.96 19.41 1.29
C LEU A 78 15.18 20.65 0.42
N CYS A 79 14.23 21.60 0.42
CA CYS A 79 14.34 22.87 -0.29
C CYS A 79 15.51 23.73 0.23
N SER A 80 15.79 23.74 1.54
CA SER A 80 16.94 24.49 2.08
C SER A 80 18.30 23.89 1.69
N THR A 81 18.35 22.59 1.39
CA THR A 81 19.59 21.89 0.98
C THR A 81 19.80 21.84 -0.53
N LYS A 82 18.81 22.22 -1.33
CA LYS A 82 18.91 22.28 -2.79
C LYS A 82 19.15 23.71 -3.23
N GLN A 83 20.27 23.95 -3.91
CA GLN A 83 20.54 25.23 -4.55
C GLN A 83 19.61 25.37 -5.76
N ALA A 84 18.81 26.44 -5.82
CA ALA A 84 18.05 26.76 -7.01
C ALA A 84 19.04 26.96 -8.16
N HIS A 85 18.95 26.15 -9.21
CA HIS A 85 19.69 26.39 -10.45
C HIS A 85 18.80 27.28 -11.33
N PRO A 86 19.12 28.58 -11.48
CA PRO A 86 18.34 29.48 -12.32
C PRO A 86 18.78 29.26 -13.77
N SER A 87 18.30 28.18 -14.38
CA SER A 87 18.53 27.93 -15.80
C SER A 87 17.22 27.53 -16.48
N HIS A 88 16.65 28.54 -17.15
CA HIS A 88 15.68 28.59 -18.26
C HIS A 88 14.34 27.83 -18.20
#